data_AF-A0A952LNS0-F1
#
_entry.id   AF-A0A952LNS0-F1
#
_cell.length_a   1.000
_cell.length_b   1.000
_cell.length_c   1.000
_cell.angle_alpha   90.00
_cell.angle_beta   90.00
_cell.angle_gamma   90.00
#
_symmetry.space_group_name_H-M   'P 1'
#
loop_
_entity.id
_entity.type
_entity.pdbx_description
1 polymer ?
#
loop_
_entity_poly.entity_id
_entity_poly.type
_entity_poly.pdbx_seq_one_letter_code
_entity_poly.pdbx_strand_id
1 'polypeptide(L)'
;MSTLKQLPKDAGILICGHGSRAKIAAREFGLLAQGLRARQPSLKVEYGFLEYSAPNIHMALDSLLEQGVNTIYAVPGMLFAATHAQNDIPSVLTTYMEKHPGLSIQYGRELGLHSEMIAAFQTRILEALGKDPMHTGTLYDTMLVVVGRGTSVTEANAEAAKLTRIVCENLGFGWAETVYSGVTFPSVGRGLEMAAKLGFKKIVVAPYFLFGGKLIDRIYAYTDKVAAENPAITFLKAGYLKDQAHVINTFMQRIEECIANTQPSSNLMESFRERLSRGEVHVHHHHAEFQPEQQNKDHHHAHDHNHSHAPYKHIGHPHGPRTMINENLCCCFMRQFPQQIIDEEKAIKTELPGIPSCKKN
;
A
#
# COMPACT_ATOMS: atom_id res chain seq x y z
N MET A 1 21.08 -17.42 17.08
CA MET A 1 19.74 -17.97 17.45
C MET A 1 18.72 -16.88 17.14
N SER A 2 17.57 -17.20 16.53
CA SER A 2 16.53 -16.19 16.23
C SER A 2 16.04 -15.55 17.54
N THR A 3 16.05 -14.22 17.59
CA THR A 3 15.59 -13.39 18.72
C THR A 3 14.12 -13.69 19.09
N LEU A 4 13.34 -14.21 18.14
CA LEU A 4 11.93 -14.58 18.31
C LEU A 4 11.70 -15.70 19.33
N LYS A 5 12.72 -16.51 19.65
CA LYS A 5 12.60 -17.63 20.61
C LYS A 5 12.89 -17.23 22.06
N GLN A 6 13.36 -16.00 22.30
CA GLN A 6 13.77 -15.52 23.61
C GLN A 6 12.87 -14.39 24.14
N LEU A 7 11.70 -14.19 23.52
CA LEU A 7 10.78 -13.17 23.95
C LEU A 7 10.17 -13.48 25.34
N PRO A 8 9.94 -12.45 26.17
CA PRO A 8 9.18 -12.59 27.41
C PRO A 8 7.81 -13.24 27.18
N LYS A 9 7.26 -13.93 28.20
CA LYS A 9 5.95 -14.61 28.09
C LYS A 9 4.77 -13.65 27.92
N ASP A 10 4.97 -12.41 28.35
CA ASP A 10 4.07 -11.26 28.24
C ASP A 10 4.35 -10.41 27.00
N ALA A 11 5.10 -10.93 26.02
CA ALA A 11 5.29 -10.32 24.72
C ALA A 11 4.23 -10.76 23.68
N GLY A 12 3.84 -9.85 22.81
CA GLY A 12 2.93 -10.09 21.70
C GLY A 12 3.32 -9.29 20.45
N ILE A 13 2.83 -9.74 19.30
CA ILE A 13 3.06 -9.10 18.00
C ILE A 13 1.73 -8.57 17.49
N LEU A 14 1.73 -7.32 17.02
CA LEU A 14 0.60 -6.71 16.34
C LEU A 14 0.96 -6.38 14.90
N ILE A 15 0.23 -6.92 13.93
CA ILE A 15 0.37 -6.52 12.52
C ILE A 15 -0.70 -5.46 12.19
N CYS A 16 -0.26 -4.23 11.90
CA CYS A 16 -1.17 -3.11 11.65
C CYS A 16 -1.45 -2.96 10.14
N GLY A 17 -2.66 -3.31 9.71
CA GLY A 17 -3.13 -3.08 8.35
C GLY A 17 -3.83 -1.74 8.18
N HIS A 18 -3.87 -1.22 6.95
CA HIS A 18 -4.74 -0.08 6.62
C HIS A 18 -6.22 -0.47 6.70
N GLY A 19 -6.55 -1.63 6.13
CA GLY A 19 -7.91 -2.11 5.92
C GLY A 19 -8.49 -1.72 4.57
N SER A 20 -9.60 -2.35 4.20
CA SER A 20 -10.21 -2.21 2.88
C SER A 20 -11.71 -2.47 2.92
N ARG A 21 -12.46 -1.76 2.09
CA ARG A 21 -13.88 -2.05 1.85
C ARG A 21 -14.08 -3.37 1.09
N ALA A 22 -13.03 -3.90 0.45
CA ALA A 22 -13.11 -5.17 -0.27
C ALA A 22 -12.79 -6.34 0.69
N LYS A 23 -13.77 -7.21 0.94
CA LYS A 23 -13.65 -8.36 1.85
C LYS A 23 -12.47 -9.30 1.52
N ILE A 24 -12.11 -9.40 0.23
CA ILE A 24 -10.95 -10.17 -0.23
C ILE A 24 -9.65 -9.73 0.45
N ALA A 25 -9.43 -8.42 0.61
CA ALA A 25 -8.18 -7.90 1.15
C ALA A 25 -8.05 -8.22 2.64
N ALA A 26 -9.14 -8.07 3.41
CA ALA A 26 -9.14 -8.45 4.82
C ALA A 26 -8.90 -9.95 5.02
N ARG A 27 -9.48 -10.79 4.15
CA ARG A 27 -9.26 -12.24 4.16
C ARG A 27 -7.80 -12.61 3.87
N GLU A 28 -7.22 -12.05 2.81
CA GLU A 28 -5.82 -12.30 2.46
C GLU A 28 -4.85 -11.78 3.54
N PHE A 29 -5.18 -10.68 4.22
CA PHE A 29 -4.42 -10.21 5.38
C PHE A 29 -4.48 -11.21 6.55
N GLY A 30 -5.65 -11.78 6.82
CA GLY A 30 -5.81 -12.84 7.83
C GLY A 30 -4.99 -14.09 7.52
N LEU A 31 -4.90 -14.49 6.25
CA LEU A 31 -4.03 -15.60 5.81
C LEU A 31 -2.55 -15.31 6.05
N LEU A 32 -2.12 -14.06 5.84
CA LEU A 32 -0.76 -13.64 6.16
C LEU A 32 -0.46 -13.77 7.66
N ALA A 33 -1.38 -13.33 8.52
CA ALA A 33 -1.24 -13.51 9.96
C ALA A 33 -1.22 -14.99 10.37
N GLN A 34 -2.04 -15.84 9.72
CA GLN A 34 -1.99 -17.29 9.91
C GLN A 34 -0.62 -17.87 9.52
N GLY A 35 -0.05 -17.42 8.41
CA GLY A 35 1.29 -17.81 7.98
C GLY A 35 2.39 -17.45 8.98
N LEU A 36 2.29 -16.28 9.63
CA LEU A 36 3.19 -15.87 10.71
C LEU A 36 3.07 -16.80 11.93
N ARG A 37 1.84 -17.07 12.39
CA ARG A 37 1.57 -17.98 13.52
C ARG A 37 2.07 -19.39 13.24
N ALA A 38 1.93 -19.88 12.00
CA ALA A 38 2.42 -21.20 11.62
C ALA A 38 3.95 -21.33 11.71
N ARG A 39 4.68 -20.26 11.37
CA ARG A 39 6.15 -20.24 11.43
C ARG A 39 6.69 -20.05 12.84
N GLN A 40 5.95 -19.34 13.68
CA GLN A 40 6.32 -19.14 15.07
C GLN A 40 5.12 -19.32 16.01
N PRO A 41 4.77 -20.58 16.33
CA PRO A 41 3.60 -20.90 17.15
C PRO A 41 3.67 -20.39 18.59
N SER A 42 4.87 -20.07 19.08
CA SER A 42 5.07 -19.55 20.44
C SER A 42 4.73 -18.06 20.57
N LEU A 43 4.56 -17.33 19.47
CA LEU A 43 4.23 -15.90 19.52
C LEU A 43 2.72 -15.69 19.51
N LYS A 44 2.28 -14.80 20.40
CA LYS A 44 0.92 -14.25 20.40
C LYS A 44 0.84 -13.20 19.30
N VAL A 45 0.38 -13.59 18.12
CA VAL A 45 0.28 -12.71 16.95
C VAL A 45 -1.18 -12.31 16.75
N GLU A 46 -1.47 -11.02 16.83
CA GLU A 46 -2.73 -10.44 16.38
C GLU A 46 -2.52 -9.51 15.19
N TYR A 47 -3.62 -9.22 14.49
CA TYR A 47 -3.64 -8.19 13.46
C TYR A 47 -4.86 -7.29 13.66
N GLY A 48 -4.73 -6.03 13.24
CA GLY A 48 -5.82 -5.07 13.28
C GLY A 48 -5.74 -4.07 12.15
N PHE A 49 -6.86 -3.51 11.76
CA PHE A 49 -6.95 -2.51 10.71
C PHE A 49 -7.16 -1.11 11.28
N LEU A 50 -6.53 -0.13 10.64
CA LEU A 50 -6.76 1.28 10.94
C LEU A 50 -8.22 1.67 10.63
N GLU A 51 -8.74 1.24 9.47
CA GLU A 51 -10.07 1.63 8.99
C GLU A 51 -10.76 0.51 8.20
N TYR A 52 -12.07 0.65 7.94
CA TYR A 52 -12.92 -0.16 7.03
C TYR A 52 -13.11 -1.64 7.34
N SER A 53 -12.21 -2.28 8.09
CA SER A 53 -12.17 -3.71 8.29
C SER A 53 -12.11 -4.06 9.77
N ALA A 54 -12.61 -5.24 10.12
CA ALA A 54 -12.48 -5.81 11.46
C ALA A 54 -11.52 -7.01 11.43
N PRO A 55 -10.81 -7.29 12.54
CA PRO A 55 -10.73 -6.47 13.77
C PRO A 55 -10.03 -5.13 13.53
N ASN A 56 -10.44 -4.07 14.23
CA ASN A 56 -9.70 -2.81 14.21
C ASN A 56 -8.45 -2.90 15.12
N ILE A 57 -7.55 -1.92 15.06
CA ILE A 57 -6.32 -1.93 15.86
C ILE A 57 -6.61 -1.98 17.37
N HIS A 58 -7.63 -1.28 17.86
CA HIS A 58 -8.01 -1.32 19.28
C HIS A 58 -8.46 -2.71 19.74
N MET A 59 -9.33 -3.37 18.98
CA MET A 59 -9.77 -4.74 19.26
C MET A 59 -8.60 -5.74 19.31
N ALA A 60 -7.63 -5.58 18.41
CA ALA A 60 -6.45 -6.43 18.38
C ALA A 60 -5.53 -6.19 19.59
N LEU A 61 -5.38 -4.94 20.03
CA LEU A 61 -4.64 -4.59 21.24
C LEU A 61 -5.34 -5.13 22.50
N ASP A 62 -6.66 -4.96 22.61
CA ASP A 62 -7.46 -5.49 23.72
C ASP A 62 -7.31 -7.00 23.83
N SER A 63 -7.36 -7.71 22.69
CA SER A 63 -7.16 -9.16 22.65
C SER A 63 -5.77 -9.59 23.13
N LEU A 64 -4.72 -8.81 22.83
CA LEU A 64 -3.37 -9.08 23.36
C LEU A 64 -3.32 -8.85 24.88
N LEU A 65 -3.92 -7.77 25.39
CA LEU A 65 -3.99 -7.52 26.84
C LEU A 65 -4.73 -8.63 27.59
N GLU A 66 -5.86 -9.11 27.05
CA GLU A 66 -6.63 -10.24 27.62
C GLU A 66 -5.79 -11.53 27.68
N GLN A 67 -4.82 -11.70 26.78
CA GLN A 67 -3.86 -12.80 26.78
C GLN A 67 -2.69 -12.59 27.76
N GLY A 68 -2.74 -11.55 28.60
CA GLY A 68 -1.69 -11.19 29.56
C GLY A 68 -0.43 -10.61 28.92
N VAL A 69 -0.55 -10.00 27.73
CA VAL A 69 0.56 -9.29 27.07
C VAL A 69 0.67 -7.88 27.64
N ASN A 70 1.88 -7.44 27.99
CA ASN A 70 2.18 -6.07 28.38
C ASN A 70 3.29 -5.44 27.52
N THR A 71 3.91 -6.21 26.63
CA THR A 71 4.96 -5.75 25.71
C THR A 71 4.55 -6.12 24.29
N ILE A 72 4.25 -5.12 23.45
CA ILE A 72 3.76 -5.33 22.09
C ILE A 72 4.78 -4.81 21.09
N TYR A 73 5.12 -5.66 20.10
CA TYR A 73 5.89 -5.27 18.92
C TYR A 73 4.93 -5.11 17.75
N ALA A 74 4.60 -3.86 17.43
CA ALA A 74 3.70 -3.51 16.35
C ALA A 74 4.49 -3.32 15.04
N VAL A 75 4.06 -3.96 13.95
CA VAL A 75 4.68 -3.85 12.62
C VAL A 75 3.64 -3.40 11.61
N PRO A 76 3.88 -2.30 10.86
CA PRO A 76 2.95 -1.85 9.84
C PRO A 76 3.00 -2.75 8.61
N GLY A 77 1.85 -3.32 8.25
CA GLY A 77 1.63 -4.06 7.02
C GLY A 77 1.50 -3.16 5.79
N MET A 78 2.50 -2.32 5.57
CA MET A 78 2.56 -1.31 4.51
C MET A 78 3.82 -1.50 3.66
N LEU A 79 3.71 -1.29 2.35
CA LEU A 79 4.84 -1.48 1.44
C LEU A 79 5.87 -0.35 1.56
N PHE A 80 5.42 0.90 1.64
CA PHE A 80 6.27 2.08 1.80
C PHE A 80 5.71 3.00 2.89
N ALA A 81 6.61 3.73 3.56
CA ALA A 81 6.26 4.65 4.64
C ALA A 81 5.61 5.91 4.06
N ALA A 82 4.29 6.01 4.20
CA ALA A 82 3.51 7.21 3.92
C ALA A 82 2.70 7.60 5.17
N THR A 83 1.79 8.56 5.05
CA THR A 83 1.00 9.14 6.15
C THR A 83 0.48 8.11 7.15
N HIS A 84 -0.11 7.00 6.70
CA HIS A 84 -0.67 5.98 7.60
C HIS A 84 0.38 5.30 8.50
N ALA A 85 1.52 4.93 7.92
CA ALA A 85 2.60 4.30 8.67
C ALA A 85 3.35 5.31 9.55
N GLN A 86 3.46 6.56 9.09
CA GLN A 86 4.24 7.62 9.74
C GLN A 86 3.49 8.37 10.84
N ASN A 87 2.16 8.48 10.74
CA ASN A 87 1.37 9.37 11.60
C ASN A 87 0.19 8.63 12.24
N ASP A 88 -0.65 7.98 11.44
CA ASP A 88 -1.96 7.51 11.90
C ASP A 88 -1.86 6.31 12.85
N ILE A 89 -1.10 5.28 12.47
CA ILE A 89 -0.85 4.12 13.35
C ILE A 89 -0.09 4.56 14.62
N PRO A 90 1.03 5.32 14.53
CA PRO A 90 1.68 5.87 15.72
C PRO A 90 0.76 6.64 16.66
N SER A 91 -0.15 7.45 16.11
CA SER A 91 -1.17 8.19 16.86
C SER A 91 -2.07 7.23 17.66
N VAL A 92 -2.65 6.22 16.99
CA VAL A 92 -3.50 5.20 17.64
C VAL A 92 -2.76 4.46 18.75
N LEU A 93 -1.53 4.00 18.48
CA LEU A 93 -0.72 3.26 19.45
C LEU A 93 -0.32 4.13 20.65
N THR A 94 0.00 5.41 20.43
CA THR A 94 0.35 6.37 21.49
C THR A 94 -0.83 6.62 22.42
N THR A 95 -2.00 6.95 21.86
CA THR A 95 -3.22 7.15 22.65
C THR A 95 -3.64 5.89 23.41
N TYR A 96 -3.40 4.70 22.84
CA TYR A 96 -3.70 3.46 23.53
C TYR A 96 -2.77 3.21 24.73
N MET A 97 -1.46 3.48 24.59
CA MET A 97 -0.50 3.39 25.70
C MET A 97 -0.84 4.35 26.84
N GLU A 98 -1.27 5.59 26.53
CA GLU A 98 -1.66 6.58 27.54
C GLU A 98 -2.83 6.09 28.43
N LYS A 99 -3.74 5.29 27.86
CA LYS A 99 -4.89 4.72 28.57
C LYS A 99 -4.57 3.46 29.38
N HIS A 100 -3.41 2.83 29.16
CA HIS A 100 -3.05 1.55 29.77
C HIS A 100 -1.67 1.62 30.45
N PRO A 101 -1.59 2.14 31.69
CA PRO A 101 -0.34 2.20 32.44
C PRO A 101 0.30 0.81 32.58
N GLY A 102 1.58 0.70 32.22
CA GLY A 102 2.33 -0.56 32.25
C GLY A 102 2.38 -1.30 30.91
N LEU A 103 1.62 -0.86 29.90
CA LEU A 103 1.77 -1.35 28.53
C LEU A 103 2.93 -0.66 27.82
N SER A 104 3.83 -1.45 27.22
CA SER A 104 4.87 -0.97 26.32
C SER A 104 4.55 -1.38 24.89
N ILE A 105 4.54 -0.43 23.96
CA ILE A 105 4.43 -0.72 22.52
C ILE A 105 5.67 -0.18 21.80
N GLN A 106 6.39 -1.08 21.14
CA GLN A 106 7.42 -0.74 20.17
C GLN A 106 6.84 -0.83 18.77
N TYR A 107 7.16 0.13 17.92
CA TYR A 107 6.65 0.19 16.56
C TYR A 107 7.79 0.09 15.56
N GLY A 108 7.78 -0.98 14.78
CA GLY A 108 8.75 -1.28 13.74
C GLY A 108 8.52 -0.48 12.46
N ARG A 109 9.44 -0.65 11.51
CA ARG A 109 9.34 -0.05 10.18
C ARG A 109 8.45 -0.85 9.23
N GLU A 110 8.05 -0.20 8.14
CA GLU A 110 7.33 -0.79 7.00
C GLU A 110 8.13 -1.88 6.29
N LEU A 111 7.48 -2.63 5.38
CA LEU A 111 8.13 -3.69 4.61
C LEU A 111 9.27 -3.14 3.74
N GLY A 112 9.06 -2.01 3.07
CA GLY A 112 10.10 -1.27 2.36
C GLY A 112 10.71 -2.01 1.17
N LEU A 113 11.86 -1.51 0.70
CA LEU A 113 12.71 -2.18 -0.30
C LEU A 113 13.55 -3.29 0.34
N HIS A 114 12.88 -4.27 0.92
CA HIS A 114 13.52 -5.44 1.49
C HIS A 114 13.87 -6.47 0.40
N SER A 115 14.99 -7.18 0.54
CA SER A 115 15.43 -8.19 -0.44
C SER A 115 14.37 -9.27 -0.68
N GLU A 116 13.74 -9.75 0.40
CA GLU A 116 12.62 -10.69 0.31
C GLU A 116 11.42 -10.09 -0.42
N MET A 117 11.09 -8.81 -0.23
CA MET A 117 9.98 -8.18 -0.95
C MET A 117 10.26 -8.03 -2.45
N ILE A 118 11.51 -7.73 -2.80
CA ILE A 118 11.99 -7.66 -4.17
C ILE A 118 11.89 -9.06 -4.81
N ALA A 119 12.35 -10.12 -4.12
CA ALA A 119 12.23 -11.50 -4.58
C ALA A 119 10.76 -11.93 -4.75
N ALA A 120 9.90 -11.56 -3.80
CA ALA A 120 8.45 -11.75 -3.86
C ALA A 120 7.85 -11.12 -5.13
N PHE A 121 8.28 -9.91 -5.48
CA PHE A 121 7.76 -9.23 -6.65
C PHE A 121 8.31 -9.81 -7.96
N GLN A 122 9.60 -10.13 -8.01
CA GLN A 122 10.22 -10.82 -9.13
C GLN A 122 9.53 -12.17 -9.40
N THR A 123 9.16 -12.90 -8.35
CA THR A 123 8.40 -14.16 -8.47
C THR A 123 7.07 -13.94 -9.22
N ARG A 124 6.28 -12.93 -8.85
CA ARG A 124 5.01 -12.62 -9.54
C ARG A 124 5.20 -12.25 -11.01
N ILE A 125 6.28 -11.55 -11.32
CA ILE A 125 6.61 -11.15 -12.69
C ILE A 125 7.00 -12.38 -13.53
N LEU A 126 7.81 -13.28 -12.97
CA LEU A 126 8.23 -14.51 -13.63
C LEU A 126 7.05 -15.49 -13.83
N GLU A 127 6.15 -15.61 -12.84
CA GLU A 127 4.90 -16.36 -12.96
C GLU A 127 4.07 -15.86 -14.16
N ALA A 128 3.94 -14.53 -14.32
CA ALA A 128 3.19 -13.92 -15.41
C ALA A 128 3.82 -14.16 -16.79
N LEU A 129 5.14 -14.30 -16.83
CA LEU A 129 5.90 -14.64 -18.03
C LEU A 129 5.82 -16.14 -18.38
N GLY A 130 5.32 -16.97 -17.45
CA GLY A 130 5.21 -18.43 -17.61
C GLY A 130 6.58 -19.13 -17.70
N LYS A 131 7.62 -18.57 -17.08
CA LYS A 131 9.01 -19.00 -17.29
C LYS A 131 9.76 -19.23 -15.97
N ASP A 132 10.53 -20.32 -15.93
CA ASP A 132 11.57 -20.62 -14.90
C ASP A 132 12.86 -19.78 -15.19
N PRO A 133 13.95 -19.83 -14.38
CA PRO A 133 14.95 -18.76 -14.32
C PRO A 133 15.51 -18.40 -15.69
N MET A 134 15.45 -17.11 -15.97
CA MET A 134 15.74 -16.55 -17.28
C MET A 134 17.23 -16.50 -17.54
N HIS A 135 17.66 -17.06 -18.68
CA HIS A 135 19.00 -16.83 -19.21
C HIS A 135 19.18 -15.33 -19.49
N THR A 136 20.40 -14.82 -19.32
CA THR A 136 20.76 -13.45 -19.65
C THR A 136 20.33 -13.09 -21.08
N GLY A 137 19.71 -11.93 -21.26
CA GLY A 137 19.28 -11.43 -22.57
C GLY A 137 17.86 -11.80 -23.00
N THR A 138 17.18 -12.68 -22.27
CA THR A 138 15.83 -13.16 -22.63
C THR A 138 14.70 -12.13 -22.47
N LEU A 139 14.93 -11.02 -21.76
CA LEU A 139 13.95 -9.95 -21.53
C LEU A 139 14.36 -8.61 -22.15
N TYR A 140 15.43 -8.55 -22.95
CA TYR A 140 15.91 -7.31 -23.58
C TYR A 140 14.92 -6.69 -24.57
N ASP A 141 14.00 -7.49 -25.11
CA ASP A 141 12.91 -7.05 -26.02
C ASP A 141 11.58 -6.83 -25.29
N THR A 142 11.58 -6.90 -23.96
CA THR A 142 10.39 -6.84 -23.12
C THR A 142 10.49 -5.63 -22.18
N MET A 143 9.37 -4.93 -22.01
CA MET A 143 9.26 -3.79 -21.08
C MET A 143 8.52 -4.20 -19.81
N LEU A 144 8.97 -3.67 -18.67
CA LEU A 144 8.29 -3.79 -17.38
C LEU A 144 7.56 -2.49 -17.03
N VAL A 145 6.29 -2.56 -16.66
CA VAL A 145 5.54 -1.44 -16.08
C VAL A 145 5.16 -1.80 -14.66
N VAL A 146 5.79 -1.15 -13.69
CA VAL A 146 5.47 -1.34 -12.27
C VAL A 146 4.38 -0.36 -11.87
N VAL A 147 3.32 -0.88 -11.26
CA VAL A 147 2.19 -0.08 -10.78
C VAL A 147 2.24 0.05 -9.27
N GLY A 148 2.54 1.26 -8.78
CA GLY A 148 2.44 1.62 -7.38
C GLY A 148 1.04 2.14 -7.00
N ARG A 149 0.76 2.21 -5.69
CA ARG A 149 -0.47 2.86 -5.21
C ARG A 149 -0.47 4.36 -5.57
N GLY A 150 0.64 5.02 -5.27
CA GLY A 150 0.82 6.47 -5.32
C GLY A 150 0.36 7.15 -4.04
N THR A 151 1.09 8.19 -3.63
CA THR A 151 0.81 8.97 -2.42
C THR A 151 1.27 10.42 -2.59
N SER A 152 0.87 11.31 -1.69
CA SER A 152 1.37 12.68 -1.64
C SER A 152 2.76 12.78 -1.00
N VAL A 153 3.30 11.68 -0.46
CA VAL A 153 4.66 11.61 0.10
C VAL A 153 5.66 11.28 -1.01
N THR A 154 6.48 12.25 -1.39
CA THR A 154 7.42 12.13 -2.52
C THR A 154 8.39 10.98 -2.35
N GLU A 155 8.93 10.79 -1.14
CA GLU A 155 9.91 9.76 -0.81
C GLU A 155 9.34 8.36 -1.02
N ALA A 156 8.08 8.12 -0.63
CA ALA A 156 7.41 6.85 -0.85
C ALA A 156 7.16 6.55 -2.34
N ASN A 157 6.91 7.59 -3.16
CA ASN A 157 6.85 7.44 -4.61
C ASN A 157 8.24 7.14 -5.20
N ALA A 158 9.29 7.75 -4.67
CA ALA A 158 10.67 7.47 -5.08
C ALA A 158 11.09 6.02 -4.76
N GLU A 159 10.63 5.45 -3.63
CA GLU A 159 10.85 4.04 -3.32
C GLU A 159 10.20 3.11 -4.37
N ALA A 160 9.01 3.44 -4.87
CA ALA A 160 8.39 2.68 -5.97
C ALA A 160 9.24 2.76 -7.26
N ALA A 161 9.79 3.93 -7.59
CA ALA A 161 10.68 4.08 -8.73
C ALA A 161 12.00 3.30 -8.58
N LYS A 162 12.58 3.30 -7.36
CA LYS A 162 13.75 2.47 -7.04
C LYS A 162 13.46 0.99 -7.21
N LEU A 163 12.32 0.50 -6.70
CA LEU A 163 11.87 -0.88 -6.90
C LEU A 163 11.85 -1.24 -8.39
N THR A 164 11.21 -0.40 -9.20
CA THR A 164 11.13 -0.58 -10.66
C THR A 164 12.52 -0.73 -11.27
N ARG A 165 13.46 0.14 -10.88
CA ARG A 165 14.82 0.08 -11.41
C ARG A 165 15.56 -1.19 -10.98
N ILE A 166 15.50 -1.55 -9.70
CA ILE A 166 16.12 -2.76 -9.17
C ILE A 166 15.60 -4.00 -9.90
N VAL A 167 14.28 -4.13 -10.02
CA VAL A 167 13.65 -5.31 -10.63
C VAL A 167 13.94 -5.38 -12.14
N CYS A 168 13.94 -4.24 -12.82
CA CYS A 168 14.32 -4.14 -14.23
C CYS A 168 15.73 -4.68 -14.46
N GLU A 169 16.71 -4.24 -13.66
CA GLU A 169 18.10 -4.69 -13.79
C GLU A 169 18.29 -6.14 -13.34
N ASN A 170 17.69 -6.54 -12.22
CA ASN A 170 17.82 -7.91 -11.70
C ASN A 170 17.29 -8.96 -12.67
N LEU A 171 16.20 -8.66 -13.39
CA LEU A 171 15.59 -9.58 -14.35
C LEU A 171 16.08 -9.36 -15.79
N GLY A 172 16.74 -8.24 -16.07
CA GLY A 172 17.26 -7.92 -17.40
C GLY A 172 16.20 -7.49 -18.41
N PHE A 173 15.19 -6.71 -17.98
CA PHE A 173 14.24 -6.08 -18.91
C PHE A 173 14.94 -5.01 -19.77
N GLY A 174 14.51 -4.89 -21.03
CA GLY A 174 15.06 -3.88 -21.95
C GLY A 174 14.69 -2.44 -21.57
N TRP A 175 13.54 -2.25 -20.92
CA TRP A 175 13.10 -0.97 -20.39
C TRP A 175 12.12 -1.15 -19.23
N ALA A 176 11.95 -0.12 -18.40
CA ALA A 176 10.91 -0.11 -17.39
C ALA A 176 10.34 1.28 -17.10
N GLU A 177 9.06 1.33 -16.72
CA GLU A 177 8.35 2.54 -16.30
C GLU A 177 7.61 2.34 -14.98
N THR A 178 7.50 3.42 -14.20
CA THR A 178 6.73 3.44 -12.95
C THR A 178 5.46 4.25 -13.16
N VAL A 179 4.31 3.66 -12.85
CA VAL A 179 3.00 4.31 -12.95
C VAL A 179 2.23 4.12 -11.65
N TYR A 180 1.14 4.89 -11.47
CA TYR A 180 0.42 4.92 -10.20
C TYR A 180 -1.08 4.74 -10.38
N SER A 181 -1.69 4.01 -9.45
CA SER A 181 -3.15 3.78 -9.42
C SER A 181 -3.95 4.98 -8.89
N GLY A 182 -3.29 6.00 -8.32
CA GLY A 182 -3.93 7.22 -7.83
C GLY A 182 -2.98 8.14 -7.07
N VAL A 183 -3.48 9.30 -6.65
CA VAL A 183 -2.81 10.36 -5.85
C VAL A 183 -1.61 11.04 -6.52
N THR A 184 -0.83 10.33 -7.33
CA THR A 184 0.32 10.87 -8.07
C THR A 184 0.32 10.33 -9.50
N PHE A 185 1.21 10.89 -10.33
CA PHE A 185 1.24 10.66 -11.78
C PHE A 185 2.59 10.04 -12.23
N PRO A 186 2.66 9.40 -13.41
CA PRO A 186 1.57 9.16 -14.37
C PRO A 186 0.56 8.12 -13.86
N SER A 187 -0.70 8.25 -14.27
CA SER A 187 -1.71 7.21 -13.99
C SER A 187 -1.44 5.94 -14.80
N VAL A 188 -2.07 4.83 -14.41
CA VAL A 188 -1.97 3.56 -15.14
C VAL A 188 -2.34 3.71 -16.61
N GLY A 189 -3.52 4.30 -16.91
CA GLY A 189 -3.98 4.47 -18.28
C GLY A 189 -2.99 5.30 -19.09
N ARG A 190 -2.66 6.51 -18.60
CA ARG A 190 -1.74 7.41 -19.30
C ARG A 190 -0.34 6.82 -19.46
N GLY A 191 0.17 6.19 -18.42
CA GLY A 191 1.49 5.57 -18.44
C GLY A 191 1.58 4.42 -19.44
N LEU A 192 0.54 3.60 -19.55
CA LEU A 192 0.47 2.53 -20.55
C LEU A 192 0.33 3.05 -21.98
N GLU A 193 -0.45 4.11 -22.21
CA GLU A 193 -0.52 4.80 -23.51
C GLU A 193 0.85 5.33 -23.96
N MET A 194 1.66 5.83 -23.02
CA MET A 194 3.02 6.30 -23.29
C MET A 194 3.97 5.11 -23.51
N ALA A 195 3.89 4.08 -22.69
CA ALA A 195 4.67 2.85 -22.81
C ALA A 195 4.51 2.19 -24.19
N ALA A 196 3.28 2.14 -24.71
CA ALA A 196 2.97 1.57 -26.02
C ALA A 196 3.72 2.25 -27.19
N LYS A 197 4.16 3.51 -27.00
CA LYS A 197 4.88 4.29 -28.02
C LYS A 197 6.39 4.08 -28.00
N LEU A 198 6.93 3.36 -27.01
CA LEU A 198 8.37 3.14 -26.85
C LEU A 198 8.93 2.00 -27.72
N GLY A 199 8.08 1.35 -28.54
CA GLY A 199 8.51 0.37 -29.55
C GLY A 199 8.57 -1.09 -29.08
N PHE A 200 8.41 -1.36 -27.78
CA PHE A 200 8.36 -2.71 -27.22
C PHE A 200 7.09 -3.46 -27.64
N LYS A 201 7.23 -4.72 -28.07
CA LYS A 201 6.11 -5.58 -28.49
C LYS A 201 5.57 -6.47 -27.38
N LYS A 202 6.24 -6.50 -26.23
CA LYS A 202 5.79 -7.20 -25.03
C LYS A 202 5.96 -6.30 -23.81
N ILE A 203 4.88 -6.14 -23.04
CA ILE A 203 4.84 -5.30 -21.85
C ILE A 203 4.27 -6.12 -20.69
N VAL A 204 5.01 -6.23 -19.59
CA VAL A 204 4.53 -6.84 -18.34
C VAL A 204 4.04 -5.72 -17.41
N VAL A 205 2.76 -5.73 -17.06
CA VAL A 205 2.15 -4.81 -16.10
C VAL A 205 2.08 -5.48 -14.74
N ALA A 206 2.88 -4.98 -13.79
CA ALA A 206 3.11 -5.62 -12.51
C ALA A 206 2.67 -4.72 -11.33
N PRO A 207 1.52 -5.02 -10.69
CA PRO A 207 1.05 -4.27 -9.53
C PRO A 207 1.83 -4.64 -8.26
N TYR A 208 2.52 -3.66 -7.68
CA TYR A 208 3.20 -3.82 -6.39
C TYR A 208 2.25 -3.51 -5.23
N PHE A 209 1.43 -4.51 -4.89
CA PHE A 209 0.38 -4.45 -3.87
C PHE A 209 0.40 -5.72 -3.03
N LEU A 210 0.08 -5.61 -1.73
CA LEU A 210 -0.03 -6.78 -0.86
C LEU A 210 -1.28 -7.61 -1.18
N PHE A 211 -2.43 -6.96 -1.37
CA PHE A 211 -3.72 -7.63 -1.43
C PHE A 211 -4.58 -7.14 -2.59
N GLY A 212 -5.59 -7.95 -2.92
CA GLY A 212 -6.52 -7.69 -4.01
C GLY A 212 -7.55 -6.59 -3.71
N GLY A 213 -8.52 -6.47 -4.62
CA GLY A 213 -9.65 -5.56 -4.50
C GLY A 213 -9.70 -4.52 -5.62
N LYS A 214 -10.60 -3.54 -5.46
CA LYS A 214 -11.02 -2.61 -6.52
C LYS A 214 -9.91 -1.85 -7.24
N LEU A 215 -8.72 -1.74 -6.65
CA LEU A 215 -7.57 -1.09 -7.31
C LEU A 215 -6.88 -2.01 -8.30
N ILE A 216 -6.65 -3.26 -7.91
CA ILE A 216 -6.13 -4.29 -8.80
C ILE A 216 -7.07 -4.49 -9.99
N ASP A 217 -8.38 -4.62 -9.72
CA ASP A 217 -9.39 -4.78 -10.77
C ASP A 217 -9.31 -3.63 -11.80
N ARG A 218 -9.13 -2.39 -11.33
CA ARG A 218 -8.98 -1.21 -12.19
C ARG A 218 -7.68 -1.22 -12.98
N ILE A 219 -6.56 -1.61 -12.38
CA ILE A 219 -5.26 -1.71 -13.07
C ILE A 219 -5.39 -2.65 -14.26
N TYR A 220 -5.98 -3.83 -14.04
CA TYR A 220 -6.18 -4.81 -15.09
C TYR A 220 -7.16 -4.34 -16.16
N ALA A 221 -8.27 -3.69 -15.77
CA ALA A 221 -9.22 -3.12 -16.73
C ALA A 221 -8.58 -2.06 -17.63
N TYR A 222 -7.73 -1.18 -17.09
CA TYR A 222 -6.97 -0.22 -17.91
C TYR A 222 -5.95 -0.90 -18.82
N THR A 223 -5.31 -1.96 -18.35
CA THR A 223 -4.39 -2.75 -19.18
C THR A 223 -5.12 -3.39 -20.35
N ASP A 224 -6.30 -3.99 -20.11
CA ASP A 224 -7.11 -4.62 -21.16
C ASP A 224 -7.61 -3.60 -22.19
N LYS A 225 -7.98 -2.39 -21.74
CA LYS A 225 -8.34 -1.29 -22.63
C LYS A 225 -7.19 -0.91 -23.56
N VAL A 226 -6.01 -0.60 -23.00
CA VAL A 226 -4.85 -0.18 -23.80
C VAL A 226 -4.39 -1.32 -24.72
N ALA A 227 -4.49 -2.58 -24.29
CA ALA A 227 -4.22 -3.73 -25.13
C ALA A 227 -5.16 -3.81 -26.34
N ALA A 228 -6.46 -3.56 -26.16
CA ALA A 228 -7.43 -3.54 -27.25
C ALA A 228 -7.15 -2.44 -28.28
N GLU A 229 -6.63 -1.30 -27.84
CA GLU A 229 -6.22 -0.19 -28.71
C GLU A 229 -4.87 -0.43 -29.41
N ASN A 230 -4.07 -1.40 -28.93
CA ASN A 230 -2.71 -1.69 -29.42
C ASN A 230 -2.51 -3.20 -29.70
N PRO A 231 -3.22 -3.78 -30.69
CA PRO A 231 -3.22 -5.23 -30.93
C PRO A 231 -1.86 -5.82 -31.33
N ALA A 232 -0.91 -4.99 -31.76
CA ALA A 232 0.45 -5.39 -32.09
C ALA A 232 1.36 -5.57 -30.86
N ILE A 233 0.88 -5.26 -29.65
CA ILE A 233 1.62 -5.36 -28.40
C ILE A 233 0.96 -6.41 -27.51
N THR A 234 1.75 -7.34 -27.00
CA THR A 234 1.29 -8.32 -26.01
C THR A 234 1.44 -7.73 -24.60
N PHE A 235 0.32 -7.58 -23.89
CA PHE A 235 0.30 -7.18 -22.49
C PHE A 235 0.15 -8.40 -21.57
N LEU A 236 1.06 -8.55 -20.61
CA LEU A 236 1.03 -9.59 -19.59
C LEU A 236 0.71 -8.95 -18.24
N LYS A 237 -0.30 -9.47 -17.53
CA LYS A 237 -0.72 -8.96 -16.22
C LYS A 237 -0.12 -9.83 -15.12
N ALA A 238 0.79 -9.29 -14.32
CA ALA A 238 1.34 -10.02 -13.19
C ALA A 238 0.39 -10.01 -11.99
N GLY A 239 0.46 -11.06 -11.17
CA GLY A 239 -0.23 -11.13 -9.90
C GLY A 239 0.33 -10.11 -8.88
N TYR A 240 -0.47 -9.79 -7.87
CA TYR A 240 -0.03 -9.04 -6.69
C TYR A 240 0.55 -9.99 -5.62
N LEU A 241 1.14 -9.45 -4.56
CA LEU A 241 2.07 -10.18 -3.70
C LEU A 241 1.41 -11.31 -2.86
N LYS A 242 0.25 -11.05 -2.24
CA LYS A 242 -0.47 -11.98 -1.33
C LYS A 242 0.40 -12.44 -0.15
N ASP A 243 0.06 -13.59 0.41
CA ASP A 243 0.68 -14.31 1.52
C ASP A 243 1.86 -15.21 1.09
N GLN A 244 2.54 -14.88 -0.02
CA GLN A 244 3.68 -15.67 -0.48
C GLN A 244 4.81 -15.73 0.56
N ALA A 245 5.64 -16.78 0.49
CA ALA A 245 6.64 -17.07 1.52
C ALA A 245 7.61 -15.91 1.78
N HIS A 246 8.05 -15.22 0.73
CA HIS A 246 8.93 -14.05 0.79
C HIS A 246 8.28 -12.84 1.48
N VAL A 247 6.97 -12.64 1.33
CA VAL A 247 6.25 -11.57 2.05
C VAL A 247 6.22 -11.88 3.53
N ILE A 248 5.87 -13.11 3.90
CA ILE A 248 5.86 -13.54 5.31
C ILE A 248 7.29 -13.49 5.89
N ASN A 249 8.33 -13.84 5.11
CA ASN A 249 9.73 -13.72 5.53
C ASN A 249 10.08 -12.26 5.87
N THR A 250 9.61 -11.31 5.08
CA THR A 250 9.82 -9.88 5.34
C THR A 250 9.17 -9.47 6.67
N PHE A 251 7.93 -9.87 6.92
CA PHE A 251 7.28 -9.59 8.20
C PHE A 251 8.06 -10.17 9.38
N MET A 252 8.56 -11.40 9.28
CA MET A 252 9.39 -12.01 10.32
C MET A 252 10.65 -11.19 10.59
N GLN A 253 11.34 -10.72 9.54
CA GLN A 253 12.53 -9.88 9.69
C GLN A 253 12.19 -8.50 10.30
N ARG A 254 11.07 -7.88 9.90
CA ARG A 254 10.61 -6.62 10.51
C ARG A 254 10.25 -6.77 11.98
N ILE A 255 9.67 -7.89 12.37
CA ILE A 255 9.42 -8.23 13.77
C ILE A 255 10.75 -8.39 14.52
N GLU A 256 11.70 -9.16 13.98
CA GLU A 256 13.03 -9.36 14.57
C GLU A 256 13.79 -8.05 14.76
N GLU A 257 13.79 -7.17 13.75
CA GLU A 257 14.42 -5.85 13.84
C GLU A 257 13.73 -4.94 14.86
N CYS A 258 12.40 -5.02 14.97
CA CYS A 258 11.64 -4.28 15.98
C CYS A 258 12.05 -4.75 17.38
N ILE A 259 12.12 -6.07 17.61
CA ILE A 259 12.54 -6.66 18.88
C ILE A 259 13.97 -6.29 19.25
N ALA A 260 14.89 -6.39 18.28
CA ALA A 260 16.31 -6.10 18.49
C ALA A 260 16.61 -4.60 18.61
N ASN A 261 15.63 -3.73 18.33
CA ASN A 261 15.79 -2.29 18.23
C ASN A 261 16.93 -1.86 17.28
N THR A 262 17.13 -2.61 16.19
CA THR A 262 18.19 -2.36 15.19
C THR A 262 17.71 -1.46 14.05
N GLN A 263 16.70 -0.63 14.31
CA GLN A 263 16.14 0.30 13.34
C GLN A 263 17.11 1.47 13.09
N PRO A 264 17.03 2.16 11.92
CA PRO A 264 17.81 3.38 11.70
C PRO A 264 17.55 4.42 12.80
N SER A 265 18.49 5.36 12.99
CA SER A 265 18.52 6.34 14.10
C SER A 265 17.30 7.27 14.24
N SER A 266 16.31 7.18 13.36
CA SER A 266 14.98 7.76 13.55
C SER A 266 13.95 6.71 13.09
N ASN A 267 13.39 5.97 14.04
CA ASN A 267 12.29 5.03 13.76
C ASN A 267 10.96 5.78 13.60
N LEU A 268 9.95 5.14 13.01
CA LEU A 268 8.67 5.80 12.68
C LEU A 268 7.99 6.44 13.90
N MET A 269 8.05 5.80 15.06
CA MET A 269 7.44 6.31 16.29
C MET A 269 8.19 7.51 16.87
N GLU A 270 9.52 7.49 16.84
CA GLU A 270 10.36 8.61 17.29
C GLU A 270 10.19 9.83 16.40
N SER A 271 10.24 9.63 15.07
CA SER A 271 9.95 10.68 14.10
C SER A 271 8.56 11.28 14.30
N PHE A 272 7.54 10.43 14.55
CA PHE A 272 6.19 10.89 14.87
C PHE A 272 6.16 11.76 16.14
N ARG A 273 6.76 11.29 17.23
CA ARG A 273 6.79 12.02 18.52
C ARG A 273 7.54 13.36 18.40
N GLU A 274 8.65 13.39 17.67
CA GLU A 274 9.39 14.63 17.40
C GLU A 274 8.51 15.62 16.64
N ARG A 275 7.90 15.19 15.53
CA ARG A 275 7.01 16.04 14.72
C ARG A 275 5.77 16.48 15.51
N LEU A 276 5.23 15.64 16.38
CA LEU A 276 4.12 15.96 17.27
C LEU A 276 4.52 17.04 18.28
N SER A 277 5.73 16.94 18.86
CA SER A 277 6.27 17.93 19.80
C SER A 277 6.51 19.30 19.14
N ARG A 278 6.78 19.31 17.83
CA ARG A 278 6.91 20.53 17.01
C ARG A 278 5.57 21.06 16.48
N GLY A 279 4.46 20.35 16.73
CA GLY A 279 3.14 20.71 16.23
C GLY A 279 2.93 20.53 14.72
N GLU A 280 3.80 19.76 14.05
CA GLU A 280 3.72 19.48 12.60
C GLU A 280 2.71 18.38 12.25
N VAL A 281 2.35 17.58 13.26
CA VAL A 281 1.30 16.56 13.18
C VAL A 281 0.43 16.65 14.42
N HIS A 282 -0.80 16.16 14.32
CA HIS A 282 -1.74 16.09 15.44
C HIS A 282 -2.10 14.63 15.71
N VAL A 283 -2.43 14.32 16.96
CA VAL A 283 -3.07 13.05 17.32
C VAL A 283 -4.48 13.10 16.76
N HIS A 284 -4.75 12.29 15.73
CA HIS A 284 -6.06 12.21 15.11
C HIS A 284 -6.91 11.16 15.82
N HIS A 285 -8.11 11.53 16.26
CA HIS A 285 -9.15 10.56 16.63
C HIS A 285 -9.78 10.02 15.34
N HIS A 286 -9.51 8.77 15.00
CA HIS A 286 -10.10 8.13 13.82
C HIS A 286 -11.60 7.90 14.04
N HIS A 287 -12.45 8.80 13.55
CA HIS A 287 -13.91 8.59 13.53
C HIS A 287 -14.35 7.52 12.50
N ALA A 288 -13.41 6.90 11.78
CA ALA A 288 -13.63 5.83 10.80
C ALA A 288 -13.33 4.43 11.36
N GLU A 289 -13.32 4.29 12.69
CA GLU A 289 -13.29 2.98 13.35
C GLU A 289 -14.43 2.10 12.83
N PHE A 290 -14.11 0.83 12.59
CA PHE A 290 -15.12 -0.18 12.25
C PHE A 290 -16.24 -0.16 13.29
N GLN A 291 -17.46 0.19 12.87
CA GLN A 291 -18.67 0.02 13.67
C GLN A 291 -19.28 -1.35 13.34
N PRO A 292 -19.51 -2.24 14.32
CA PRO A 292 -20.22 -3.48 14.06
C PRO A 292 -21.63 -3.17 13.53
N GLU A 293 -22.06 -3.89 12.48
CA GLU A 293 -23.37 -3.68 11.83
C GLU A 293 -24.50 -3.73 12.88
N GLN A 294 -25.07 -2.57 13.23
CA GLN A 294 -26.40 -2.51 13.83
C GLN A 294 -27.42 -2.82 12.74
N GLN A 295 -28.29 -3.78 13.01
CA GLN A 295 -29.39 -4.16 12.13
C GLN A 295 -30.23 -2.93 11.72
N ASN A 296 -30.32 -2.71 10.40
CA ASN A 296 -31.35 -1.97 9.67
C ASN A 296 -31.92 -0.69 10.31
N LYS A 297 -31.43 0.47 9.86
CA LYS A 297 -32.30 1.59 9.44
C LYS A 297 -31.68 2.29 8.23
N ASP A 298 -32.45 2.35 7.14
CA ASP A 298 -32.17 3.13 5.95
C ASP A 298 -32.06 4.62 6.29
N HIS A 299 -30.83 5.11 6.44
CA HIS A 299 -30.52 6.52 6.30
C HIS A 299 -29.25 6.66 5.46
N HIS A 300 -29.44 6.99 4.18
CA HIS A 300 -28.35 7.39 3.29
C HIS A 300 -27.79 8.73 3.75
N HIS A 301 -26.85 8.70 4.69
CA HIS A 301 -25.92 9.80 4.93
C HIS A 301 -24.58 9.41 4.31
N ALA A 302 -24.28 10.03 3.16
CA ALA A 302 -22.94 10.02 2.62
C ALA A 302 -22.06 10.87 3.54
N HIS A 303 -21.36 10.22 4.48
CA HIS A 303 -20.35 10.86 5.28
C HIS A 303 -19.13 11.15 4.40
N ASP A 304 -18.90 12.45 4.16
CA ASP A 304 -17.75 12.96 3.44
C ASP A 304 -16.51 12.80 4.35
N HIS A 305 -15.60 11.91 3.98
CA HIS A 305 -14.44 11.56 4.79
C HIS A 305 -13.33 12.61 4.65
N ASN A 306 -12.89 13.17 5.77
CA ASN A 306 -11.84 14.19 5.79
C ASN A 306 -10.44 13.53 5.85
N HIS A 307 -10.01 12.87 4.77
CA HIS A 307 -8.58 12.59 4.56
C HIS A 307 -8.00 13.70 3.69
N SER A 308 -7.01 14.42 4.24
CA SER A 308 -6.30 15.45 3.50
C SER A 308 -5.13 14.81 2.72
N HIS A 309 -5.04 15.15 1.43
CA HIS A 309 -3.78 15.00 0.72
C HIS A 309 -2.98 16.28 0.90
N ALA A 310 -1.66 16.15 1.06
CA ALA A 310 -0.80 17.32 1.02
C ALA A 310 -0.99 18.06 -0.34
N PRO A 311 -0.92 19.40 -0.36
CA PRO A 311 -1.05 20.17 -1.59
C PRO A 311 0.00 19.74 -2.62
N TYR A 312 -0.44 19.41 -3.83
CA TYR A 312 0.44 19.07 -4.94
C TYR A 312 0.90 20.36 -5.62
N LYS A 313 2.19 20.70 -5.49
CA LYS A 313 2.76 21.97 -5.97
C LYS A 313 2.51 22.26 -7.46
N HIS A 314 2.41 21.22 -8.28
CA HIS A 314 2.24 21.31 -9.73
C HIS A 314 0.94 20.66 -10.23
N ILE A 315 -0.16 20.81 -9.48
CA ILE A 315 -1.44 20.13 -9.76
C ILE A 315 -1.95 20.37 -11.19
N GLY A 316 -1.76 21.56 -11.76
CA GLY A 316 -2.24 21.94 -13.09
C GLY A 316 -1.33 21.62 -14.28
N HIS A 317 -0.21 20.92 -14.08
CA HIS A 317 0.79 20.70 -15.14
C HIS A 317 0.21 19.95 -16.35
N PRO A 318 0.37 20.43 -17.62
CA PRO A 318 -0.23 19.84 -18.83
C PRO A 318 -0.02 18.33 -19.03
N HIS A 319 1.14 17.83 -18.62
CA HIS A 319 1.48 16.40 -18.70
C HIS A 319 1.52 15.71 -17.33
N GLY A 320 1.06 16.40 -16.28
CA GLY A 320 1.15 15.96 -14.90
C GLY A 320 -0.21 15.52 -14.34
N PRO A 321 -0.54 15.89 -13.09
CA PRO A 321 -1.73 15.35 -12.41
C PRO A 321 -3.06 15.58 -13.13
N ARG A 322 -3.20 16.66 -13.91
CA ARG A 322 -4.45 16.94 -14.64
C ARG A 322 -4.84 15.85 -15.63
N THR A 323 -3.87 15.10 -16.15
CA THR A 323 -4.11 13.97 -17.07
C THR A 323 -4.91 12.83 -16.44
N MET A 324 -4.99 12.81 -15.10
CA MET A 324 -5.73 11.83 -14.30
C MET A 324 -7.18 12.26 -14.00
N ILE A 325 -7.60 13.47 -14.40
CA ILE A 325 -9.01 13.89 -14.28
C ILE A 325 -9.89 12.87 -15.01
N ASN A 326 -11.00 12.49 -14.38
CA ASN A 326 -11.91 11.41 -14.79
C ASN A 326 -11.34 9.98 -14.67
N GLU A 327 -10.16 9.78 -14.08
CA GLU A 327 -9.57 8.45 -13.83
C GLU A 327 -9.71 7.97 -12.38
N ASN A 328 -10.83 8.32 -11.72
CA ASN A 328 -11.19 7.80 -10.40
C ASN A 328 -10.28 8.26 -9.25
N LEU A 329 -9.99 9.56 -9.25
CA LEU A 329 -9.25 10.26 -8.21
C LEU A 329 -10.09 10.46 -6.94
N CYS A 330 -9.44 10.46 -5.77
CA CYS A 330 -10.10 10.87 -4.53
C CYS A 330 -10.69 12.28 -4.68
N CYS A 331 -11.88 12.51 -4.12
CA CYS A 331 -12.45 13.85 -4.04
C CYS A 331 -11.52 14.87 -3.39
N CYS A 332 -10.82 14.45 -2.34
CA CYS A 332 -9.81 15.24 -1.66
C CYS A 332 -8.66 15.70 -2.58
N PHE A 333 -8.25 14.85 -3.53
CA PHE A 333 -7.26 15.19 -4.55
C PHE A 333 -7.86 16.07 -5.65
N MET A 334 -9.08 15.75 -6.10
CA MET A 334 -9.81 16.53 -7.10
C MET A 334 -10.06 17.98 -6.67
N ARG A 335 -10.27 18.23 -5.37
CA ARG A 335 -10.46 19.58 -4.80
C ARG A 335 -9.24 20.49 -4.97
N GLN A 336 -8.06 19.95 -5.25
CA GLN A 336 -6.86 20.76 -5.46
C GLN A 336 -6.80 21.38 -6.87
N PHE A 337 -7.59 20.89 -7.84
CA PHE A 337 -7.58 21.42 -9.20
C PHE A 337 -8.42 22.70 -9.31
N PRO A 338 -7.89 23.76 -9.97
CA PRO A 338 -8.71 24.89 -10.40
C PRO A 338 -9.85 24.42 -11.32
N GLN A 339 -11.05 24.98 -11.15
CA GLN A 339 -12.24 24.59 -11.93
C GLN A 339 -12.00 24.69 -13.45
N GLN A 340 -11.29 25.72 -13.90
CA GLN A 340 -10.91 25.88 -15.31
C GLN A 340 -10.15 24.65 -15.87
N ILE A 341 -9.22 24.07 -15.10
CA ILE A 341 -8.45 22.89 -15.53
C ILE A 341 -9.35 21.65 -15.59
N ILE A 342 -10.31 21.52 -14.66
CA ILE A 342 -11.29 20.44 -14.68
C ILE A 342 -12.15 20.52 -15.94
N ASP A 343 -12.62 21.72 -16.28
CA ASP A 343 -13.48 21.94 -17.44
C ASP A 343 -12.72 21.70 -18.76
N GLU A 344 -11.46 22.16 -18.85
CA GLU A 344 -10.55 21.88 -19.97
C GLU A 344 -10.35 20.37 -20.19
N GLU A 345 -10.02 19.62 -19.13
CA GLU A 345 -9.78 18.17 -19.25
C GLU A 345 -11.06 17.40 -19.56
N LYS A 346 -12.21 17.81 -19.01
CA LYS A 346 -13.51 17.19 -19.33
C LYS A 346 -13.92 17.40 -20.80
N ALA A 347 -13.50 18.49 -21.42
CA ALA A 347 -13.71 18.70 -22.86
C ALA A 347 -12.86 17.76 -23.73
N ILE A 348 -11.72 17.28 -23.21
CA ILE A 348 -10.77 16.41 -23.93
C ILE A 348 -11.06 14.92 -23.65
N LYS A 349 -11.33 14.55 -22.41
CA LYS A 349 -11.58 13.16 -21.95
C LYS A 349 -12.98 13.02 -21.38
N THR A 350 -13.82 12.24 -22.04
CA THR A 350 -15.16 11.89 -21.55
C THR A 350 -15.06 10.98 -20.32
N GLU A 351 -15.96 11.16 -19.36
CA GLU A 351 -16.06 10.29 -18.17
C GLU A 351 -16.50 8.89 -18.60
N LEU A 352 -15.78 7.85 -18.16
CA LEU A 352 -16.05 6.48 -18.56
C LEU A 352 -17.14 5.83 -17.68
N PRO A 353 -18.05 5.03 -18.25
CA PRO A 353 -19.06 4.29 -17.48
C PRO A 353 -18.41 3.37 -16.44
N GLY A 354 -18.92 3.37 -15.21
CA GLY A 354 -18.39 2.53 -14.13
C GLY A 354 -17.11 3.06 -13.46
N ILE A 355 -16.60 4.22 -13.88
CA ILE A 355 -15.51 4.93 -13.21
C ILE A 355 -16.10 5.99 -12.29
N PRO A 356 -16.05 5.83 -10.95
CA PRO A 356 -16.46 6.90 -10.05
C PRO A 356 -15.70 8.19 -10.35
N SER A 357 -16.39 9.21 -10.85
CA SER A 357 -15.92 10.58 -10.68
C SER A 357 -15.98 10.95 -9.21
N CYS A 358 -15.19 11.95 -8.82
CA CYS A 358 -15.54 12.68 -7.61
C CYS A 358 -16.90 13.36 -7.88
N LYS A 359 -17.97 12.70 -7.46
CA LYS A 359 -19.29 13.30 -7.41
C LYS A 359 -19.27 14.27 -6.24
N LYS A 360 -19.36 15.57 -6.54
CA LYS A 360 -19.80 16.54 -5.55
C LYS A 360 -21.13 16.00 -5.02
N ASN A 361 -21.16 15.61 -3.74
CA ASN A 361 -22.39 15.80 -2.99
C ASN A 361 -22.43 17.25 -2.59
#